data_AF-A0A3D4M6D7-F1
#
_entry.id   AF-A0A3D4M6D7-F1
#
_cell.length_a   1.000
_cell.length_b   1.000
_cell.length_c   1.000
_cell.angle_alpha   90.00
_cell.angle_beta   90.00
_cell.angle_gamma   90.00
#
_symmetry.space_group_name_H-M   'P 1'
#
loop_
_entity.id
_entity.type
_entity.pdbx_description
1 polymer ?
#
loop_
_entity_poly.entity_id
_entity_poly.type
_entity_poly.pdbx_seq_one_letter_code
_entity_poly.pdbx_strand_id
1 'polypeptide(L)'
;MLSELIIKVDNREIHLGPHLTVPIRQSNIPFEHCQFRSHEAIFWKVELLEYNPETKCWKMKVLDYFTRETENFKRQKSTREVERIAFEKFDWPSLEQHLSNYQKSKLLDQLENQDADRFFREEMKLVRIPAFAFGDTLSGTESRVDEPQAPEFEGMEYPVPKIIRLEFSVSLEDVYFKLGYVAFKKYIREVGGEVEFKIKNDHVLAEFEHIKSWFARKLKTKKFRVLATVTLADGEVTEVFASSPQFAMINATLVDSVKYQRTMALIKSPKILETDKSLFTSEEIFRTMDSEDVEGNVFDQNEQDILRFLLENHKTRNRKQLEYLSGSKQSERFKLRFTLYPNFGFLFFIEGEENNHFVWELLNSHATYIWSMGKSEQDIELQYKRIGASINSIRDSGREQYKRAYRQNHIDDDLVFSVIDHNSITSELVDGFVKWKHRLNERIT
;
A
#
# COMPACT_ATOMS: atom_id res chain seq x y z
N MET A 1 21.72 -12.63 27.15
CA MET A 1 21.79 -11.29 26.53
C MET A 1 20.81 -11.29 25.38
N LEU A 2 19.77 -10.44 25.46
CA LEU A 2 18.80 -10.23 24.39
C LEU A 2 19.56 -9.58 23.23
N SER A 3 19.66 -10.30 22.11
CA SER A 3 20.37 -9.79 20.93
C SER A 3 19.41 -8.95 20.11
N GLU A 4 19.67 -7.65 20.03
CA GLU A 4 19.06 -6.80 19.01
C GLU A 4 19.58 -7.22 17.63
N LEU A 5 18.68 -7.26 16.66
CA LEU A 5 18.94 -7.69 15.30
C LEU A 5 18.28 -6.71 14.34
N ILE A 6 18.86 -6.58 13.15
CA ILE A 6 18.20 -5.92 12.03
C ILE A 6 17.73 -7.02 11.10
N ILE A 7 16.47 -6.93 10.68
CA ILE A 7 15.87 -7.87 9.73
C ILE A 7 15.38 -7.09 8.53
N LYS A 8 15.36 -7.74 7.37
CA LYS A 8 14.72 -7.20 6.17
C LYS A 8 13.45 -8.01 5.91
N VAL A 9 12.35 -7.33 5.62
CA VAL A 9 11.06 -7.98 5.36
C VAL A 9 10.62 -7.68 3.93
N ASP A 10 10.14 -8.70 3.23
CA ASP A 10 9.46 -8.55 1.95
C ASP A 10 8.24 -9.48 1.85
N ASN A 11 7.55 -9.46 0.71
CA ASN A 11 6.32 -10.25 0.50
C ASN A 11 6.53 -11.77 0.42
N ARG A 12 7.77 -12.25 0.44
CA ARG A 12 8.10 -13.68 0.30
C ARG A 12 8.88 -14.19 1.49
N GLU A 13 9.82 -13.40 1.99
CA GLU A 13 10.83 -13.83 2.96
C GLU A 13 11.15 -12.75 3.99
N ILE A 14 11.52 -13.21 5.17
CA ILE A 14 12.11 -12.43 6.26
C ILE A 14 13.59 -12.79 6.30
N HIS A 15 14.45 -11.83 6.01
CA HIS A 15 15.90 -12.00 6.01
C HIS A 15 16.42 -11.61 7.40
N LEU A 16 17.05 -12.56 8.08
CA LEU A 16 17.68 -12.37 9.40
C LEU A 16 19.16 -11.95 9.27
N GLY A 17 19.67 -11.97 8.04
CA GLY A 17 21.01 -11.57 7.61
C GLY A 17 21.19 -11.85 6.12
N PRO A 18 22.40 -11.73 5.56
CA PRO A 18 22.63 -11.85 4.11
C PRO A 18 22.41 -13.26 3.55
N HIS A 19 22.44 -14.29 4.40
CA HIS A 19 22.39 -15.69 4.00
C HIS A 19 21.35 -16.52 4.79
N LEU A 20 20.61 -15.88 5.69
CA LEU A 20 19.58 -16.55 6.49
C LEU A 20 18.23 -15.91 6.20
N THR A 21 17.34 -16.68 5.60
CA THR A 21 15.99 -16.26 5.25
C THR A 21 14.97 -17.25 5.80
N VAL A 22 13.82 -16.72 6.19
CA VAL A 22 12.65 -17.50 6.62
C VAL A 22 11.48 -17.08 5.74
N PRO A 23 10.84 -17.99 5.00
CA PRO A 23 9.60 -17.71 4.26
C PRO A 23 8.58 -16.99 5.14
N ILE A 24 7.95 -15.94 4.62
CA ILE A 24 6.98 -15.14 5.38
C ILE A 24 5.80 -15.98 5.89
N ARG A 25 5.42 -17.04 5.14
CA ARG A 25 4.40 -18.03 5.54
C ARG A 25 4.76 -18.84 6.79
N GLN A 26 6.03 -18.84 7.17
CA GLN A 26 6.54 -19.46 8.40
C GLN A 26 6.64 -18.45 9.55
N SER A 27 5.99 -17.30 9.39
CA SER A 27 5.76 -16.32 10.45
C SER A 27 4.28 -16.19 10.79
N ASN A 28 3.99 -15.51 11.89
CA ASN A 28 2.62 -15.12 12.26
C ASN A 28 2.14 -13.83 11.55
N ILE A 29 2.86 -13.32 10.54
CA ILE A 29 2.37 -12.25 9.68
C ILE A 29 1.30 -12.83 8.75
N PRO A 30 0.07 -12.27 8.71
CA PRO A 30 -1.02 -12.78 7.87
C PRO A 30 -0.82 -12.35 6.41
N PHE A 31 0.21 -12.88 5.75
CA PHE A 31 0.68 -12.47 4.43
C PHE A 31 -0.39 -12.63 3.32
N GLU A 32 -1.39 -13.50 3.51
CA GLU A 32 -2.54 -13.64 2.60
C GLU A 32 -3.49 -12.43 2.67
N HIS A 33 -3.38 -11.62 3.72
CA HIS A 33 -4.26 -10.49 4.01
C HIS A 33 -3.50 -9.18 4.20
N CYS A 34 -2.18 -9.17 4.08
CA CYS A 34 -1.35 -7.97 4.07
C CYS A 34 -0.15 -8.14 3.13
N GLN A 35 0.11 -7.14 2.31
CA GLN A 35 1.28 -7.08 1.44
C GLN A 35 2.14 -5.88 1.81
N PHE A 36 3.44 -6.11 1.91
CA PHE A 36 4.46 -5.09 2.03
C PHE A 36 4.64 -4.36 0.69
N ARG A 37 5.06 -3.10 0.78
CA ARG A 37 5.51 -2.32 -0.38
C ARG A 37 6.77 -2.97 -0.97
N SER A 38 6.86 -3.01 -2.29
CA SER A 38 7.94 -3.71 -3.02
C SER A 38 8.98 -2.78 -3.64
N HIS A 39 8.76 -1.45 -3.60
CA HIS A 39 9.64 -0.43 -4.19
C HIS A 39 10.80 -0.02 -3.27
N GLU A 40 10.73 -0.35 -1.98
CA GLU A 40 11.80 -0.10 -1.02
C GLU A 40 12.11 -1.36 -0.21
N ALA A 41 13.38 -1.51 0.19
CA ALA A 41 13.77 -2.56 1.12
C ALA A 41 13.35 -2.14 2.53
N ILE A 42 12.44 -2.90 3.14
CA ILE A 42 11.93 -2.62 4.48
C ILE A 42 12.86 -3.29 5.49
N PHE A 43 13.43 -2.49 6.39
CA PHE A 43 14.31 -2.96 7.46
C PHE A 43 13.70 -2.64 8.81
N TRP A 44 13.65 -3.63 9.70
CA TRP A 44 13.17 -3.48 11.07
C TRP A 44 14.28 -3.77 12.06
N LYS A 45 14.36 -2.98 13.13
CA LYS A 45 15.14 -3.32 14.31
C LYS A 45 14.26 -4.13 15.24
N VAL A 46 14.72 -5.32 15.61
CA VAL A 46 13.98 -6.27 16.43
C VAL A 46 14.80 -6.75 17.61
N GLU A 47 14.11 -7.09 18.69
CA GLU A 47 14.68 -7.75 19.87
C GLU A 47 14.31 -9.22 19.85
N LEU A 48 15.29 -10.12 19.94
CA LEU A 48 15.03 -11.55 20.14
C LEU A 48 14.69 -11.80 21.61
N LEU A 49 13.44 -12.17 21.88
CA LEU A 49 12.94 -12.43 23.23
C LEU A 49 13.21 -13.86 23.68
N GLU A 50 12.89 -14.83 22.83
CA GLU A 50 12.95 -16.25 23.17
C GLU A 50 13.29 -17.12 21.94
N TYR A 51 13.94 -18.26 22.17
CA TYR A 51 14.21 -19.27 21.15
C TYR A 51 13.68 -20.62 21.62
N ASN A 52 12.80 -21.23 20.82
CA ASN A 52 12.36 -22.60 21.05
C ASN A 52 13.21 -23.57 20.18
N PRO A 53 14.04 -24.43 20.79
CA PRO A 53 14.88 -25.38 20.06
C PRO A 53 14.09 -26.53 19.42
N GLU A 54 12.92 -26.88 19.94
CA GLU A 54 12.09 -27.98 19.43
C GLU A 54 11.42 -27.57 18.11
N THR A 55 10.85 -26.36 18.07
CA THR A 55 10.14 -25.83 16.89
C THR A 55 11.03 -24.97 15.98
N LYS A 56 12.31 -24.79 16.34
CA LYS A 56 13.27 -23.87 15.69
C LYS A 56 12.67 -22.48 15.44
N CYS A 57 11.89 -21.99 16.41
CA CYS A 57 11.13 -20.74 16.30
C CYS A 57 11.77 -19.61 17.11
N TRP A 58 11.88 -18.42 16.50
CA TRP A 58 12.33 -17.20 17.16
C TRP A 58 11.14 -16.35 17.56
N LYS A 59 11.00 -16.03 18.86
CA LYS A 59 10.05 -15.03 19.32
C LYS A 59 10.72 -13.66 19.37
N MET A 60 10.16 -12.69 18.67
CA MET A 60 10.79 -11.37 18.45
C MET A 60 9.81 -10.23 18.67
N LYS A 61 10.33 -9.07 19.08
CA LYS A 61 9.57 -7.82 19.17
C LYS A 61 10.17 -6.77 18.26
N VAL A 62 9.33 -6.06 17.51
CA VAL A 62 9.80 -4.93 16.68
C VAL A 62 9.99 -3.71 17.57
N LEU A 63 11.20 -3.17 17.57
CA LEU A 63 11.56 -1.94 18.31
C LEU A 63 11.48 -0.69 17.43
N ASP A 64 11.85 -0.81 16.15
CA ASP A 64 11.84 0.28 15.18
C ASP A 64 11.51 -0.26 13.78
N TYR A 65 10.44 0.26 13.17
CA TYR A 65 9.97 -0.12 11.84
C TYR A 65 10.70 0.63 10.72
N PHE A 66 11.37 1.73 11.01
CA PHE A 66 11.96 2.64 10.03
C PHE A 66 13.49 2.73 10.13
N THR A 67 14.15 1.69 10.63
CA THR A 67 15.59 1.73 10.84
C THR A 67 16.34 1.90 9.52
N ARG A 68 17.22 2.90 9.48
CA ARG A 68 18.12 3.18 8.33
C ARG A 68 19.47 2.50 8.48
N GLU A 69 19.70 1.80 9.59
CA GLU A 69 20.98 1.17 9.89
C GLU A 69 21.10 -0.16 9.14
N THR A 70 21.70 -0.16 7.95
CA THR A 70 21.86 -1.40 7.15
C THR A 70 23.20 -2.10 7.37
N GLU A 71 24.14 -1.47 8.07
CA GLU A 71 25.50 -1.99 8.24
C GLU A 71 25.58 -3.15 9.23
N ASN A 72 24.75 -3.15 10.28
CA ASN A 72 24.67 -4.27 11.21
C ASN A 72 24.04 -5.50 10.56
N PHE A 73 23.04 -5.31 9.67
CA PHE A 73 22.44 -6.39 8.88
C PHE A 73 23.48 -7.20 8.11
N LYS A 74 24.45 -6.53 7.46
CA LYS A 74 25.50 -7.20 6.66
C LYS A 74 26.48 -8.01 7.51
N ARG A 75 26.64 -7.68 8.79
CA ARG A 75 27.61 -8.30 9.71
C ARG A 75 26.99 -9.37 10.61
N GLN A 76 25.65 -9.46 10.64
CA GLN A 76 24.92 -10.44 11.43
C GLN A 76 25.25 -11.87 10.96
N LYS A 77 25.72 -12.69 11.90
CA LYS A 77 25.89 -14.14 11.73
C LYS A 77 25.01 -14.84 12.75
N SER A 78 24.03 -15.61 12.29
CA SER A 78 23.26 -16.45 13.20
C SER A 78 24.09 -17.66 13.62
N THR A 79 24.02 -18.00 14.89
CA THR A 79 24.64 -19.20 15.48
C THR A 79 23.63 -20.34 15.66
N ARG A 80 22.33 -20.10 15.40
CA ARG A 80 21.24 -21.06 15.62
C ARG A 80 20.42 -21.23 14.34
N GLU A 81 19.94 -22.45 14.13
CA GLU A 81 19.04 -22.79 13.04
C GLU A 81 17.65 -22.20 13.31
N VAL A 82 17.03 -21.60 12.28
CA VAL A 82 15.74 -20.91 12.39
C VAL A 82 14.88 -21.32 11.23
N GLU A 83 13.70 -21.86 11.52
CA GLU A 83 12.71 -22.22 10.51
C GLU A 83 11.43 -21.37 10.62
N ARG A 84 11.21 -20.72 11.77
CA ARG A 84 9.97 -19.99 12.05
C ARG A 84 10.21 -18.72 12.86
N ILE A 85 9.35 -17.74 12.69
CA ILE A 85 9.40 -16.46 13.43
C ILE A 85 8.03 -16.13 14.01
N ALA A 86 7.97 -15.84 15.30
CA ALA A 86 6.79 -15.32 15.97
C ALA A 86 7.05 -13.88 16.40
N PHE A 87 6.36 -12.93 15.79
CA PHE A 87 6.38 -11.54 16.25
C PHE A 87 5.40 -11.34 17.40
N GLU A 88 5.79 -10.58 18.42
CA GLU A 88 4.83 -10.00 19.35
C GLU A 88 3.98 -8.91 18.68
N LYS A 89 3.03 -8.36 19.45
CA LYS A 89 2.16 -7.25 19.08
C LYS A 89 2.85 -6.21 18.20
N PHE A 90 2.31 -6.01 17.00
CA PHE A 90 2.73 -4.93 16.12
C PHE A 90 2.18 -3.57 16.57
N ASP A 91 2.95 -2.52 16.29
CA ASP A 91 2.47 -1.14 16.38
C ASP A 91 1.78 -0.77 15.07
N TRP A 92 0.45 -0.65 15.11
CA TRP A 92 -0.36 -0.52 13.89
C TRP A 92 -0.01 0.71 13.05
N PRO A 93 0.06 1.94 13.60
CA PRO A 93 0.37 3.14 12.80
C PRO A 93 1.74 3.05 12.09
N SER A 94 2.71 2.38 12.70
CA SER A 94 4.04 2.18 12.11
C SER A 94 4.04 1.07 11.04
N LEU A 95 3.42 -0.08 11.34
CA LEU A 95 3.32 -1.21 10.40
C LEU A 95 2.53 -0.82 9.14
N GLU A 96 1.40 -0.12 9.31
CA GLU A 96 0.50 0.30 8.23
C GLU A 96 1.24 1.06 7.12
N GLN A 97 2.22 1.88 7.49
CA GLN A 97 3.02 2.66 6.54
C GLN A 97 3.91 1.81 5.62
N HIS A 98 4.22 0.57 5.99
CA HIS A 98 4.97 -0.35 5.14
C HIS A 98 4.09 -1.21 4.24
N LEU A 99 2.77 -1.19 4.45
CA LEU A 99 1.83 -2.01 3.70
C LEU A 99 1.36 -1.28 2.44
N SER A 100 1.24 -2.03 1.35
CA SER A 100 0.69 -1.58 0.07
C SER A 100 -0.80 -1.95 -0.06
N ASN A 101 -1.21 -3.03 0.62
CA ASN A 101 -2.58 -3.53 0.69
C ASN A 101 -2.76 -4.32 2.00
N TYR A 102 -3.91 -4.18 2.67
CA TYR A 102 -4.20 -4.95 3.88
C TYR A 102 -5.70 -5.04 4.20
N GLN A 103 -6.10 -6.07 4.94
CA GLN A 103 -7.44 -6.19 5.55
C GLN A 103 -7.34 -6.06 7.07
N LYS A 104 -7.63 -4.88 7.62
CA LYS A 104 -7.42 -4.59 9.06
C LYS A 104 -8.11 -5.56 10.01
N SER A 105 -9.32 -6.00 9.69
CA SER A 105 -10.07 -6.98 10.48
C SER A 105 -9.40 -8.35 10.57
N LYS A 106 -8.53 -8.70 9.62
CA LYS A 106 -7.75 -9.94 9.59
C LYS A 106 -6.37 -9.81 10.23
N LEU A 107 -6.02 -8.61 10.69
CA LEU A 107 -4.78 -8.30 11.40
C LEU A 107 -4.99 -8.15 12.91
N LEU A 108 -6.23 -8.16 13.39
CA LEU A 108 -6.59 -7.90 14.79
C LEU A 108 -5.90 -8.87 15.76
N ASP A 109 -5.84 -10.16 15.43
CA ASP A 109 -5.20 -11.17 16.30
C ASP A 109 -3.72 -10.83 16.59
N GLN A 110 -3.04 -10.26 15.60
CA GLN A 110 -1.62 -9.87 15.66
C GLN A 110 -1.42 -8.48 16.29
N LEU A 111 -2.45 -7.64 16.27
CA LEU A 111 -2.49 -6.36 16.97
C LEU A 111 -2.86 -6.52 18.46
N GLU A 112 -3.53 -7.62 18.81
CA GLU A 112 -3.94 -7.94 20.17
C GLU A 112 -3.07 -9.02 20.83
N ASN A 113 -2.09 -9.57 20.08
CA ASN A 113 -1.13 -10.59 20.53
C ASN A 113 -1.79 -11.92 20.94
N GLN A 114 -2.95 -12.25 20.37
CA GLN A 114 -3.72 -13.42 20.79
C GLN A 114 -3.09 -14.75 20.31
N ASP A 115 -2.36 -14.74 19.19
CA ASP A 115 -1.84 -15.95 18.54
C ASP A 115 -0.31 -16.16 18.62
N ALA A 116 0.46 -15.16 19.09
CA ALA A 116 1.92 -15.22 19.06
C ALA A 116 2.48 -16.37 19.94
N ASP A 117 1.93 -16.57 21.14
CA ASP A 117 2.36 -17.64 22.05
C ASP A 117 1.95 -19.03 21.57
N ARG A 118 0.78 -19.13 20.92
CA ARG A 118 0.31 -20.37 20.30
C ARG A 118 1.21 -20.77 19.13
N PHE A 119 1.51 -19.83 18.24
CA PHE A 119 2.39 -20.06 17.09
C PHE A 119 3.79 -20.47 17.51
N PHE A 120 4.31 -19.90 18.60
CA PHE A 120 5.64 -20.22 19.14
C PHE A 120 5.76 -21.66 19.70
N ARG A 121 4.66 -22.21 20.23
CA ARG A 121 4.63 -23.51 20.92
C ARG A 121 4.14 -24.67 20.05
N GLU A 122 3.25 -24.45 19.09
CA GLU A 122 2.67 -25.53 18.26
C GLU A 122 3.56 -25.90 17.06
N GLU A 123 3.76 -27.19 16.79
CA GLU A 123 4.33 -27.68 15.53
C GLU A 123 3.30 -27.56 14.40
N MET A 124 3.62 -26.86 13.30
CA MET A 124 2.77 -26.88 12.11
C MET A 124 2.80 -28.28 11.50
N LYS A 125 1.70 -29.02 11.60
CA LYS A 125 1.45 -30.17 10.73
C LYS A 125 1.37 -29.63 9.30
N LEU A 126 2.40 -29.85 8.49
CA LEU A 126 2.34 -29.71 7.04
C LEU A 126 1.10 -30.47 6.56
N VAL A 127 0.08 -29.74 6.10
CA VAL A 127 -1.04 -30.33 5.36
C VAL A 127 -0.45 -30.91 4.08
N ARG A 128 -0.08 -32.19 4.14
CA ARG A 128 0.22 -32.96 2.93
C ARG A 128 -1.09 -33.07 2.16
N ILE A 129 -1.19 -32.33 1.07
CA ILE A 129 -2.18 -32.59 0.03
C ILE A 129 -1.96 -34.06 -0.38
N PRO A 130 -2.96 -34.95 -0.30
CA PRO A 130 -2.77 -36.34 -0.70
C PRO A 130 -2.47 -36.39 -2.20
N ALA A 131 -1.25 -36.77 -2.55
CA ALA A 131 -0.92 -37.18 -3.90
C ALA A 131 -1.64 -38.51 -4.17
N PHE A 132 -2.70 -38.46 -4.97
CA PHE A 132 -3.24 -39.66 -5.61
C PHE A 132 -2.21 -40.18 -6.61
N ALA A 133 -1.61 -41.32 -6.31
CA ALA A 133 -0.84 -42.12 -7.26
C ALA A 133 -1.35 -43.56 -7.21
N PHE A 134 -1.98 -43.96 -8.31
CA PHE A 134 -2.33 -45.34 -8.67
C PHE A 134 -1.08 -46.10 -9.12
N GLY A 135 -0.95 -47.37 -8.69
CA GLY A 135 -0.06 -48.41 -9.25
C GLY A 135 1.43 -48.19 -8.98
N ASP A 136 2.26 -49.16 -8.63
CA ASP A 136 2.18 -50.60 -8.84
C ASP A 136 3.19 -51.32 -7.92
N THR A 137 2.81 -52.54 -7.51
CA THR A 137 3.66 -53.67 -7.08
C THR A 137 4.69 -53.49 -5.95
N LEU A 138 4.40 -54.10 -4.80
CA LEU A 138 5.43 -54.70 -3.93
C LEU A 138 5.21 -56.21 -3.84
N SER A 139 6.24 -56.95 -4.24
CA SER A 139 6.41 -58.37 -4.00
C SER A 139 6.62 -58.64 -2.51
N GLY A 140 5.74 -59.47 -1.95
CA GLY A 140 5.99 -60.53 -0.96
C GLY A 140 6.85 -60.22 0.27
N THR A 141 6.25 -60.29 1.45
CA THR A 141 6.54 -61.38 2.39
C THR A 141 5.39 -61.56 3.38
N GLU A 142 5.11 -62.82 3.69
CA GLU A 142 4.00 -63.35 4.45
C GLU A 142 3.98 -62.88 5.91
N SER A 143 2.77 -62.66 6.46
CA SER A 143 2.44 -63.03 7.83
C SER A 143 0.92 -63.10 8.00
N ARG A 144 0.49 -64.30 8.40
CA ARG A 144 -0.87 -64.76 8.68
C ARG A 144 -1.39 -64.12 9.97
N VAL A 145 -2.52 -63.41 9.91
CA VAL A 145 -3.37 -63.11 11.09
C VAL A 145 -4.83 -63.16 10.67
N ASP A 146 -5.65 -63.80 11.49
CA ASP A 146 -7.01 -64.27 11.24
C ASP A 146 -8.03 -63.18 10.84
N GLU A 147 -8.95 -63.57 9.95
CA GLU A 147 -10.11 -62.80 9.47
C GLU A 147 -11.10 -62.45 10.60
N PRO A 148 -11.53 -61.19 10.67
CA PRO A 148 -12.90 -60.84 11.04
C PRO A 148 -13.68 -60.50 9.76
N GLN A 149 -14.73 -61.27 9.46
CA GLN A 149 -15.67 -60.94 8.38
C GLN A 149 -16.27 -59.55 8.62
N ALA A 150 -15.98 -58.61 7.71
CA ALA A 150 -16.63 -57.31 7.64
C ALA A 150 -17.98 -57.44 6.92
N PRO A 151 -19.03 -56.74 7.36
CA PRO A 151 -20.31 -56.74 6.68
C PRO A 151 -20.19 -56.10 5.29
N GLU A 152 -20.76 -56.75 4.28
CA GLU A 152 -20.93 -56.22 2.93
C GLU A 152 -21.76 -54.93 2.99
N PHE A 153 -21.14 -53.78 2.70
CA PHE A 153 -21.87 -52.55 2.41
C PHE A 153 -22.13 -52.52 0.90
N GLU A 154 -23.40 -52.54 0.52
CA GLU A 154 -23.87 -52.26 -0.85
C GLU A 154 -23.28 -50.92 -1.33
N GLY A 155 -22.71 -50.94 -2.53
CA GLY A 155 -22.02 -49.79 -3.11
C GLY A 155 -22.94 -48.60 -3.27
N MET A 156 -22.63 -47.49 -2.59
CA MET A 156 -23.06 -46.18 -3.07
C MET A 156 -22.32 -45.90 -4.38
N GLU A 157 -23.04 -45.95 -5.51
CA GLU A 157 -22.58 -45.34 -6.75
C GLU A 157 -22.40 -43.84 -6.50
N TYR A 158 -21.16 -43.39 -6.36
CA TYR A 158 -20.88 -41.95 -6.39
C TYR A 158 -21.10 -41.47 -7.83
N PRO A 159 -21.93 -40.44 -8.06
CA PRO A 159 -22.18 -39.94 -9.42
C PRO A 159 -20.87 -39.47 -10.03
N VAL A 160 -20.54 -40.01 -11.22
CA VAL A 160 -19.31 -39.65 -11.92
C VAL A 160 -19.45 -38.19 -12.40
N PRO A 161 -18.62 -37.26 -11.89
CA PRO A 161 -18.78 -35.85 -12.24
C PRO A 161 -18.44 -35.64 -13.72
N LYS A 162 -19.35 -34.99 -14.45
CA LYS A 162 -19.14 -34.61 -15.85
C LYS A 162 -18.43 -33.26 -15.89
N ILE A 163 -17.24 -33.23 -16.47
CA ILE A 163 -16.41 -32.03 -16.59
C ILE A 163 -16.55 -31.43 -17.98
N ILE A 164 -16.95 -30.17 -18.06
CA ILE A 164 -17.07 -29.40 -19.31
C ILE A 164 -15.98 -28.33 -19.34
N ARG A 165 -15.17 -28.32 -20.40
CA ARG A 165 -14.15 -27.28 -20.64
C ARG A 165 -14.65 -26.31 -21.69
N LEU A 166 -14.60 -25.03 -21.37
CA LEU A 166 -15.15 -23.95 -22.17
C LEU A 166 -14.08 -22.90 -22.46
N GLU A 167 -14.11 -22.39 -23.68
CA GLU A 167 -13.34 -21.23 -24.08
C GLU A 167 -14.24 -20.24 -24.81
N PHE A 168 -14.29 -19.00 -24.33
CA PHE A 168 -15.10 -17.97 -24.95
C PHE A 168 -14.55 -16.57 -24.66
N SER A 169 -15.12 -15.58 -25.34
CA SER A 169 -14.83 -14.18 -25.09
C SER A 169 -15.99 -13.45 -24.41
N VAL A 170 -15.65 -12.47 -23.57
CA VAL A 170 -16.60 -11.60 -22.83
C VAL A 170 -16.18 -10.15 -22.99
N SER A 171 -17.13 -9.23 -23.18
CA SER A 171 -16.86 -7.79 -23.23
C SER A 171 -16.48 -7.27 -21.83
N LEU A 172 -15.60 -6.27 -21.75
CA LEU A 172 -15.31 -5.58 -20.49
C LEU A 172 -16.56 -4.92 -19.88
N GLU A 173 -17.50 -4.50 -20.73
CA GLU A 173 -18.76 -3.89 -20.31
C GLU A 173 -19.67 -4.91 -19.59
N ASP A 174 -19.59 -6.19 -19.97
CA ASP A 174 -20.43 -7.28 -19.45
C ASP A 174 -19.86 -7.92 -18.17
N VAL A 175 -18.68 -7.50 -17.73
CA VAL A 175 -18.06 -7.99 -16.50
C VAL A 175 -18.23 -7.00 -15.35
N TYR A 176 -18.21 -7.47 -14.11
CA TYR A 176 -18.28 -6.63 -12.91
C TYR A 176 -17.03 -6.84 -12.06
N PHE A 177 -16.37 -5.75 -11.70
CA PHE A 177 -15.25 -5.78 -10.76
C PHE A 177 -15.79 -5.88 -9.33
N LYS A 178 -15.31 -6.88 -8.59
CA LYS A 178 -15.63 -7.12 -7.17
C LYS A 178 -14.33 -7.32 -6.41
N LEU A 179 -14.36 -7.12 -5.10
CA LEU A 179 -13.17 -7.30 -4.28
C LEU A 179 -12.61 -8.72 -4.43
N GLY A 180 -11.41 -8.84 -5.01
CA GLY A 180 -10.70 -10.10 -5.24
C GLY A 180 -11.14 -10.92 -6.45
N TYR A 181 -12.09 -10.46 -7.27
CA TYR A 181 -12.52 -11.21 -8.46
C TYR A 181 -13.30 -10.37 -9.48
N VAL A 182 -13.40 -10.89 -10.70
CA VAL A 182 -14.29 -10.38 -11.74
C VAL A 182 -15.43 -11.36 -11.96
N ALA A 183 -16.67 -10.86 -12.00
CA ALA A 183 -17.87 -11.66 -12.16
C ALA A 183 -18.62 -11.35 -13.46
N PHE A 184 -19.20 -12.37 -14.08
CA PHE A 184 -20.15 -12.20 -15.20
C PHE A 184 -21.04 -13.45 -15.32
N LYS A 185 -22.16 -13.32 -16.02
CA LYS A 185 -23.06 -14.43 -16.31
C LYS A 185 -23.00 -14.78 -17.79
N LYS A 186 -23.09 -16.08 -18.11
CA LYS A 186 -23.16 -16.54 -19.49
C LYS A 186 -24.01 -17.79 -19.59
N TYR A 187 -24.87 -17.86 -20.61
CA TYR A 187 -25.61 -19.06 -20.94
C TYR A 187 -24.68 -20.16 -21.49
N ILE A 188 -24.72 -21.35 -20.87
CA ILE A 188 -23.95 -22.53 -21.29
C ILE A 188 -24.94 -23.60 -21.78
N ARG A 189 -24.81 -24.00 -23.05
CA ARG A 189 -25.75 -24.93 -23.71
C ARG A 189 -25.73 -26.31 -23.07
N GLU A 190 -24.55 -26.77 -22.66
CA GLU A 190 -24.30 -28.07 -22.04
C GLU A 190 -24.89 -28.17 -20.62
N VAL A 191 -25.13 -27.02 -19.98
CA VAL A 191 -25.81 -26.89 -18.69
C VAL A 191 -27.31 -26.59 -18.88
N GLY A 192 -27.69 -26.01 -20.02
CA GLY A 192 -29.08 -25.61 -20.29
C GLY A 192 -29.51 -24.34 -19.54
N GLY A 193 -28.57 -23.52 -19.07
CA GLY A 193 -28.86 -22.37 -18.22
C GLY A 193 -27.74 -21.33 -18.16
N GLU A 194 -28.01 -20.23 -17.45
CA GLU A 194 -27.00 -19.23 -17.12
C GLU A 194 -26.10 -19.70 -15.98
N VAL A 195 -24.79 -19.61 -16.20
CA VAL A 195 -23.78 -19.88 -15.19
C VAL A 195 -23.09 -18.58 -14.81
N GLU A 196 -22.94 -18.34 -13.51
CA GLU A 196 -22.11 -17.25 -12.98
C GLU A 196 -20.65 -17.70 -12.94
N PHE A 197 -19.77 -16.92 -13.57
CA PHE A 197 -18.33 -17.15 -13.56
C PHE A 197 -17.64 -16.13 -12.67
N LYS A 198 -16.70 -16.60 -11.85
CA LYS A 198 -15.84 -15.76 -11.00
C LYS A 198 -14.38 -16.02 -11.33
N ILE A 199 -13.71 -15.01 -11.88
CA ILE A 199 -12.27 -15.03 -12.15
C ILE A 199 -11.58 -14.40 -10.94
N LYS A 200 -11.00 -15.23 -10.07
CA LYS A 200 -10.31 -14.77 -8.86
C LYS A 200 -9.00 -14.05 -9.22
N ASN A 201 -8.78 -12.90 -8.60
CA ASN A 201 -7.54 -12.14 -8.63
C ASN A 201 -7.51 -11.15 -7.46
N ASP A 202 -6.60 -11.38 -6.51
CA ASP A 202 -6.50 -10.60 -5.26
C ASP A 202 -6.10 -9.13 -5.46
N HIS A 203 -5.63 -8.76 -6.65
CA HIS A 203 -5.31 -7.38 -7.01
C HIS A 203 -6.51 -6.63 -7.61
N VAL A 204 -7.65 -7.29 -7.77
CA VAL A 204 -8.87 -6.65 -8.26
C VAL A 204 -9.61 -5.98 -7.12
N LEU A 205 -9.85 -4.68 -7.28
CA LEU A 205 -10.62 -3.84 -6.37
C LEU A 205 -12.02 -3.60 -6.95
N ALA A 206 -13.03 -3.40 -6.10
CA ALA A 206 -14.39 -3.13 -6.56
C ALA A 206 -14.46 -1.77 -7.28
N GLU A 207 -13.62 -0.84 -6.83
CA GLU A 207 -13.44 0.50 -7.35
C GLU A 207 -12.92 0.49 -8.79
N PHE A 208 -12.42 -0.64 -9.31
CA PHE A 208 -11.99 -0.73 -10.72
C PHE A 208 -13.15 -0.71 -11.71
N GLU A 209 -14.38 -0.94 -11.23
CA GLU A 209 -15.61 -0.79 -12.01
C GLU A 209 -15.71 0.60 -12.65
N HIS A 210 -15.26 1.61 -11.90
CA HIS A 210 -15.22 3.03 -12.22
C HIS A 210 -14.15 3.41 -13.26
N ILE A 211 -13.15 2.56 -13.47
CA ILE A 211 -12.05 2.81 -14.41
C ILE A 211 -11.95 1.71 -15.47
N LYS A 212 -13.08 1.06 -15.80
CA LYS A 212 -13.14 0.06 -16.88
C LYS A 212 -12.55 0.57 -18.19
N SER A 213 -12.93 1.78 -18.63
CA SER A 213 -12.42 2.38 -19.86
C SER A 213 -10.89 2.49 -19.87
N TRP A 214 -10.30 2.80 -18.71
CA TRP A 214 -8.86 2.81 -18.53
C TRP A 214 -8.24 1.41 -18.73
N PHE A 215 -8.82 0.37 -18.11
CA PHE A 215 -8.34 -1.01 -18.29
C PHE A 215 -8.45 -1.46 -19.76
N ALA A 216 -9.51 -1.09 -20.48
CA ALA A 216 -9.63 -1.40 -21.91
C ALA A 216 -8.48 -0.78 -22.73
N ARG A 217 -8.16 0.50 -22.49
CA ARG A 217 -7.05 1.18 -23.18
C ARG A 217 -5.70 0.58 -22.81
N LYS A 218 -5.48 0.30 -21.52
CA LYS A 218 -4.20 -0.21 -21.02
C LYS A 218 -3.93 -1.64 -21.48
N LEU A 219 -4.92 -2.52 -21.40
CA LEU A 219 -4.84 -3.91 -21.86
C LEU A 219 -4.96 -4.03 -23.38
N LYS A 220 -5.21 -2.91 -24.09
CA LYS A 220 -5.39 -2.82 -25.55
C LYS A 220 -6.48 -3.76 -26.07
N THR A 221 -7.50 -4.02 -25.27
CA THR A 221 -8.63 -4.87 -25.66
C THR A 221 -9.88 -4.49 -24.88
N LYS A 222 -11.03 -4.55 -25.56
CA LYS A 222 -12.36 -4.45 -24.93
C LYS A 222 -12.99 -5.81 -24.63
N LYS A 223 -12.32 -6.89 -25.04
CA LYS A 223 -12.80 -8.26 -24.89
C LYS A 223 -11.73 -9.13 -24.26
N PHE A 224 -12.14 -10.00 -23.33
CA PHE A 224 -11.23 -10.90 -22.64
C PHE A 224 -11.52 -12.33 -23.02
N ARG A 225 -10.46 -13.14 -23.04
CA ARG A 225 -10.55 -14.59 -23.24
C ARG A 225 -10.74 -15.23 -21.87
N VAL A 226 -11.74 -16.08 -21.75
CA VAL A 226 -12.03 -16.86 -20.56
C VAL A 226 -11.79 -18.33 -20.85
N LEU A 227 -11.00 -18.96 -19.99
CA LEU A 227 -10.83 -20.41 -19.93
C LEU A 227 -11.57 -20.88 -18.69
N ALA A 228 -12.62 -21.68 -18.87
CA ALA A 228 -13.47 -22.13 -17.78
C ALA A 228 -13.67 -23.64 -17.76
N THR A 229 -13.86 -24.18 -16.56
CA THR A 229 -14.23 -25.57 -16.30
C THR A 229 -15.49 -25.57 -15.46
N VAL A 230 -16.52 -26.29 -15.91
CA VAL A 230 -17.78 -26.48 -15.19
C VAL A 230 -17.90 -27.96 -14.86
N THR A 231 -18.08 -28.28 -13.58
CA THR A 231 -18.33 -29.65 -13.11
C THR A 231 -19.82 -29.83 -12.85
N LEU A 232 -20.39 -30.89 -13.41
CA LEU A 232 -21.77 -31.29 -13.19
C LEU A 232 -21.81 -32.59 -12.38
N ALA A 233 -22.65 -32.63 -11.34
CA ALA A 233 -23.06 -33.86 -10.68
C ALA A 233 -24.59 -33.93 -10.73
N ASP A 234 -25.14 -35.06 -11.17
CA ASP A 234 -26.59 -35.28 -11.30
C ASP A 234 -27.34 -34.22 -12.14
N GLY A 235 -26.64 -33.62 -13.10
CA GLY A 235 -27.17 -32.55 -13.96
C GLY A 235 -27.13 -31.15 -13.35
N GLU A 236 -26.68 -31.00 -12.11
CA GLU A 236 -26.50 -29.71 -11.44
C GLU A 236 -25.04 -29.25 -11.44
N VAL A 237 -24.84 -27.93 -11.52
CA VAL A 237 -23.50 -27.32 -11.46
C VAL A 237 -22.99 -27.35 -10.03
N THR A 238 -21.95 -28.14 -9.78
CA THR A 238 -21.29 -28.23 -8.47
C THR A 238 -20.11 -27.29 -8.35
N GLU A 239 -19.34 -27.13 -9.42
CA GLU A 239 -18.14 -26.29 -9.42
C GLU A 239 -17.96 -25.52 -10.72
N VAL A 240 -17.49 -24.29 -10.61
CA VAL A 240 -17.13 -23.43 -11.74
C VAL A 240 -15.76 -22.81 -11.46
N PHE A 241 -14.80 -23.12 -12.32
CA PHE A 241 -13.49 -22.47 -12.34
C PHE A 241 -13.37 -21.62 -13.59
N ALA A 242 -12.89 -20.39 -13.45
CA ALA A 242 -12.65 -19.49 -14.57
C ALA A 242 -11.31 -18.77 -14.40
N SER A 243 -10.60 -18.62 -15.51
CA SER A 243 -9.34 -17.88 -15.58
C SER A 243 -9.30 -17.05 -16.86
N SER A 244 -8.50 -15.99 -16.86
CA SER A 244 -8.27 -15.16 -18.04
C SER A 244 -6.85 -14.62 -18.04
N PRO A 245 -6.10 -14.79 -19.15
CA PRO A 245 -4.76 -14.23 -19.28
C PRO A 245 -4.74 -12.72 -19.11
N GLN A 246 -5.77 -12.02 -19.58
CA GLN A 246 -5.84 -10.57 -19.49
C GLN A 246 -6.13 -10.09 -18.06
N PHE A 247 -7.05 -10.74 -17.34
CA PHE A 247 -7.28 -10.40 -15.93
C PHE A 247 -6.09 -10.77 -15.06
N ALA A 248 -5.31 -11.80 -15.40
CA ALA A 248 -4.05 -12.12 -14.72
C ALA A 248 -2.98 -11.03 -14.88
N MET A 249 -3.10 -10.14 -15.88
CA MET A 249 -2.21 -8.97 -16.01
C MET A 249 -2.53 -7.88 -14.97
N ILE A 250 -3.70 -7.91 -14.33
CA ILE A 250 -4.02 -7.02 -13.21
C ILE A 250 -3.25 -7.55 -12.00
N ASN A 251 -2.07 -6.99 -11.77
CA ASN A 251 -1.20 -7.34 -10.66
C ASN A 251 -0.73 -6.07 -9.95
N ALA A 252 0.00 -6.23 -8.84
CA ALA A 252 0.54 -5.09 -8.08
C ALA A 252 1.31 -4.10 -8.98
N THR A 253 2.12 -4.60 -9.92
CA THR A 253 2.88 -3.75 -10.85
C THR A 253 1.97 -2.93 -11.77
N LEU A 254 0.89 -3.52 -12.28
CA LEU A 254 -0.08 -2.79 -13.10
C LEU A 254 -0.77 -1.70 -12.26
N VAL A 255 -1.23 -2.06 -11.06
CA VAL A 255 -1.89 -1.13 -10.12
C VAL A 255 -0.99 0.06 -9.78
N ASP A 256 0.27 -0.20 -9.42
CA ASP A 256 1.25 0.84 -9.13
C ASP A 256 1.55 1.70 -10.37
N SER A 257 1.57 1.11 -11.56
CA SER A 257 1.74 1.88 -12.80
C SER A 257 0.58 2.86 -13.02
N VAL A 258 -0.64 2.53 -12.57
CA VAL A 258 -1.81 3.43 -12.68
C VAL A 258 -1.68 4.57 -11.68
N LYS A 259 -1.40 4.25 -10.41
CA LYS A 259 -1.14 5.22 -9.35
C LYS A 259 -0.06 6.21 -9.79
N TYR A 260 1.03 5.70 -10.34
CA TYR A 260 2.11 6.50 -10.91
C TYR A 260 1.61 7.43 -12.02
N GLN A 261 0.94 6.89 -13.05
CA GLN A 261 0.46 7.69 -14.19
C GLN A 261 -0.49 8.81 -13.75
N ARG A 262 -1.43 8.52 -12.85
CA ARG A 262 -2.38 9.50 -12.30
C ARG A 262 -1.66 10.57 -11.48
N THR A 263 -0.73 10.16 -10.61
CA THR A 263 0.05 11.09 -9.78
C THR A 263 0.93 12.01 -10.64
N MET A 264 1.57 11.49 -11.68
CA MET A 264 2.37 12.30 -12.61
C MET A 264 1.52 13.25 -13.46
N ALA A 265 0.23 12.95 -13.67
CA ALA A 265 -0.67 13.86 -14.38
C ALA A 265 -0.91 15.14 -13.58
N LEU A 266 -0.91 15.08 -12.25
CA LEU A 266 -1.12 16.23 -11.36
C LEU A 266 -0.12 17.37 -11.59
N ILE A 267 1.12 17.03 -11.96
CA ILE A 267 2.20 18.00 -12.21
C ILE A 267 2.28 18.44 -13.68
N LYS A 268 1.57 17.76 -14.58
CA LYS A 268 1.55 18.06 -16.02
C LYS A 268 0.36 18.94 -16.36
N SER A 269 0.45 20.22 -15.96
CA SER A 269 -0.49 21.30 -16.33
C SER A 269 -1.97 20.88 -16.31
N PRO A 270 -2.56 20.69 -15.11
CA PRO A 270 -3.98 20.35 -15.03
C PRO A 270 -4.81 21.51 -15.61
N LYS A 271 -5.71 21.19 -16.55
CA LYS A 271 -6.85 22.06 -16.83
C LYS A 271 -7.78 21.96 -15.63
N ILE A 272 -7.63 22.87 -14.67
CA ILE A 272 -8.44 22.89 -13.46
C ILE A 272 -9.81 23.46 -13.81
N LEU A 273 -10.88 22.72 -13.50
CA LEU A 273 -12.26 23.14 -13.75
C LEU A 273 -12.74 24.24 -12.78
N GLU A 274 -12.20 24.27 -11.56
CA GLU A 274 -12.55 25.25 -10.52
C GLU A 274 -11.45 26.31 -10.34
N THR A 275 -11.75 27.56 -10.67
CA THR A 275 -10.77 28.66 -10.63
C THR A 275 -10.49 29.19 -9.23
N ASP A 276 -11.39 29.03 -8.26
CA ASP A 276 -11.31 29.79 -6.99
C ASP A 276 -10.71 28.99 -5.82
N LYS A 277 -10.63 27.66 -5.94
CA LYS A 277 -10.04 26.79 -4.91
C LYS A 277 -8.52 26.71 -5.07
N SER A 278 -7.78 27.00 -3.99
CA SER A 278 -6.32 26.94 -3.96
C SER A 278 -5.76 25.70 -3.29
N LEU A 279 -6.49 25.12 -2.34
CA LEU A 279 -6.04 24.01 -1.50
C LEU A 279 -6.91 22.78 -1.73
N PHE A 280 -6.24 21.64 -2.00
CA PHE A 280 -6.89 20.38 -2.33
C PHE A 280 -6.43 19.27 -1.37
N THR A 281 -7.34 18.38 -0.99
CA THR A 281 -7.01 17.08 -0.38
C THR A 281 -6.65 16.06 -1.45
N SER A 282 -6.16 14.86 -1.07
CA SER A 282 -5.96 13.79 -2.05
C SER A 282 -7.26 13.37 -2.75
N GLU A 283 -8.38 13.41 -2.05
CA GLU A 283 -9.68 13.06 -2.63
C GLU A 283 -10.12 14.09 -3.67
N GLU A 284 -9.95 15.37 -3.37
CA GLU A 284 -10.40 16.46 -4.23
C GLU A 284 -9.51 16.61 -5.47
N ILE A 285 -8.20 16.41 -5.32
CA ILE A 285 -7.24 16.68 -6.39
C ILE A 285 -7.47 15.77 -7.61
N PHE A 286 -7.85 14.51 -7.39
CA PHE A 286 -8.13 13.56 -8.46
C PHE A 286 -9.51 13.76 -9.10
N ARG A 287 -10.46 14.40 -8.40
CA ARG A 287 -11.76 14.77 -8.97
C ARG A 287 -11.69 15.99 -9.87
N THR A 288 -10.74 16.88 -9.61
CA THR A 288 -10.65 18.19 -10.30
C THR A 288 -9.95 18.11 -11.66
N MET A 289 -9.38 16.95 -12.03
CA MET A 289 -8.69 16.77 -13.31
C MET A 289 -9.66 16.45 -14.46
N ASP A 290 -9.64 17.28 -15.50
CA ASP A 290 -10.32 17.03 -16.79
C ASP A 290 -9.68 15.84 -17.52
N SER A 291 -10.19 14.63 -17.31
CA SER A 291 -9.79 13.42 -18.02
C SER A 291 -11.00 12.51 -18.23
N GLU A 292 -11.04 11.71 -19.29
CA GLU A 292 -12.17 10.79 -19.53
C GLU A 292 -12.39 9.73 -18.41
N ASP A 293 -11.47 9.66 -17.43
CA ASP A 293 -11.51 8.77 -16.26
C ASP A 293 -11.65 9.55 -14.93
N VAL A 294 -12.52 10.57 -14.88
CA VAL A 294 -12.81 11.36 -13.66
C VAL A 294 -13.64 10.54 -12.66
N GLU A 295 -13.00 9.58 -11.99
CA GLU A 295 -13.64 8.84 -10.89
C GLU A 295 -12.94 9.07 -9.54
N GLY A 296 -12.25 10.22 -9.38
CA GLY A 296 -11.65 10.62 -8.11
C GLY A 296 -10.48 9.74 -7.68
N ASN A 297 -10.32 9.52 -6.37
CA ASN A 297 -9.19 8.78 -5.81
C ASN A 297 -9.44 7.26 -5.73
N VAL A 298 -9.66 6.62 -6.88
CA VAL A 298 -10.01 5.17 -7.02
C VAL A 298 -9.09 4.22 -6.25
N PHE A 299 -7.85 4.63 -5.96
CA PHE A 299 -6.86 3.80 -5.29
C PHE A 299 -6.58 4.23 -3.84
N ASP A 300 -7.43 5.09 -3.26
CA ASP A 300 -7.29 5.64 -1.91
C ASP A 300 -5.88 6.16 -1.61
N GLN A 301 -5.24 6.79 -2.60
CA GLN A 301 -3.91 7.36 -2.40
C GLN A 301 -4.02 8.50 -1.39
N ASN A 302 -3.41 8.33 -0.22
CA ASN A 302 -3.33 9.41 0.76
C ASN A 302 -2.27 10.44 0.35
N GLU A 303 -2.18 11.52 1.12
CA GLU A 303 -1.31 12.63 0.75
C GLU A 303 0.18 12.31 0.83
N GLN A 304 0.57 11.42 1.75
CA GLN A 304 1.94 10.94 1.88
C GLN A 304 2.33 10.03 0.72
N ASP A 305 1.41 9.19 0.24
CA ASP A 305 1.64 8.36 -0.93
C ASP A 305 1.85 9.23 -2.17
N ILE A 306 1.02 10.26 -2.38
CA ILE A 306 1.20 11.22 -3.49
C ILE A 306 2.57 11.90 -3.42
N LEU A 307 2.94 12.44 -2.25
CA LEU A 307 4.23 13.09 -2.05
C LEU A 307 5.38 12.12 -2.34
N ARG A 308 5.35 10.91 -1.78
CA ARG A 308 6.38 9.88 -1.97
C ARG A 308 6.51 9.50 -3.45
N PHE A 309 5.39 9.21 -4.12
CA PHE A 309 5.37 8.89 -5.55
C PHE A 309 6.00 10.02 -6.39
N LEU A 310 5.70 11.28 -6.07
CA LEU A 310 6.32 12.43 -6.73
C LEU A 310 7.82 12.50 -6.47
N LEU A 311 8.26 12.38 -5.22
CA LEU A 311 9.68 12.47 -4.87
C LEU A 311 10.54 11.35 -5.46
N GLU A 312 10.00 10.13 -5.55
CA GLU A 312 10.68 8.95 -6.11
C GLU A 312 10.83 9.03 -7.61
N ASN A 313 9.82 9.55 -8.32
CA ASN A 313 9.75 9.44 -9.77
C ASN A 313 9.94 10.78 -10.50
N HIS A 314 9.98 11.89 -9.77
CA HIS A 314 10.24 13.22 -10.31
C HIS A 314 11.50 13.81 -9.68
N LYS A 315 12.46 14.25 -10.53
CA LYS A 315 13.69 14.89 -10.07
C LYS A 315 13.34 16.20 -9.37
N THR A 316 13.55 16.24 -8.06
CA THR A 316 13.09 17.34 -7.20
C THR A 316 14.27 17.97 -6.46
N ARG A 317 14.58 19.24 -6.77
CA ARG A 317 15.73 19.96 -6.18
C ARG A 317 15.65 20.05 -4.66
N ASN A 318 14.49 20.40 -4.14
CA ASN A 318 14.19 20.61 -2.74
C ASN A 318 13.70 19.33 -2.03
N ARG A 319 14.15 18.15 -2.50
CA ARG A 319 13.71 16.85 -1.97
C ARG A 319 13.95 16.71 -0.47
N LYS A 320 15.14 17.09 0.02
CA LYS A 320 15.48 17.02 1.46
C LYS A 320 14.52 17.84 2.32
N GLN A 321 14.09 19.00 1.83
CA GLN A 321 13.12 19.88 2.51
C GLN A 321 11.75 19.21 2.61
N LEU A 322 11.25 18.69 1.49
CA LEU A 322 9.97 17.98 1.43
C LEU A 322 9.96 16.73 2.30
N GLU A 323 11.04 15.94 2.29
CA GLU A 323 11.21 14.76 3.16
C GLU A 323 11.25 15.15 4.64
N TYR A 324 11.93 16.25 5.01
CA TYR A 324 11.97 16.72 6.39
C TYR A 324 10.62 17.25 6.88
N LEU A 325 9.93 18.02 6.03
CA LEU A 325 8.60 18.56 6.37
C LEU A 325 7.60 17.43 6.56
N SER A 326 7.51 16.51 5.60
CA SER A 326 6.58 15.38 5.67
C SER A 326 6.89 14.39 6.79
N GLY A 327 8.16 14.04 6.98
CA GLY A 327 8.55 12.98 7.90
C GLY A 327 8.78 13.43 9.34
N SER A 328 8.94 14.73 9.63
CA SER A 328 9.30 15.19 10.98
C SER A 328 8.53 16.41 11.48
N LYS A 329 7.77 17.10 10.62
CA LYS A 329 7.14 18.37 11.00
C LYS A 329 5.64 18.42 10.76
N GLN A 330 5.17 17.76 9.72
CA GLN A 330 3.75 17.64 9.44
C GLN A 330 3.02 17.07 10.67
N SER A 331 1.97 17.75 11.09
CA SER A 331 1.09 17.27 12.16
C SER A 331 0.49 15.91 11.79
N GLU A 332 0.48 14.99 12.74
CA GLU A 332 -0.17 13.68 12.58
C GLU A 332 -1.70 13.79 12.56
N ARG A 333 -2.25 14.87 13.12
CA ARG A 333 -3.70 15.09 13.25
C ARG A 333 -4.32 15.65 11.98
N PHE A 334 -3.55 16.42 11.21
CA PHE A 334 -4.05 17.12 10.04
C PHE A 334 -3.38 16.62 8.77
N LYS A 335 -4.18 16.49 7.72
CA LYS A 335 -3.70 16.04 6.41
C LYS A 335 -2.93 17.14 5.71
N LEU A 336 -1.89 16.74 4.97
CA LEU A 336 -1.22 17.59 4.00
C LEU A 336 -2.24 18.11 2.96
N ARG A 337 -2.04 19.32 2.44
CA ARG A 337 -2.87 19.86 1.34
C ARG A 337 -2.01 20.17 0.11
N PHE A 338 -2.63 20.24 -1.05
CA PHE A 338 -1.96 20.48 -2.33
C PHE A 338 -2.38 21.80 -2.97
N THR A 339 -1.45 22.43 -3.67
CA THR A 339 -1.72 23.53 -4.61
C THR A 339 -1.38 23.06 -6.02
N LEU A 340 -2.23 23.32 -7.02
CA LEU A 340 -2.04 22.83 -8.38
C LEU A 340 -1.41 23.85 -9.35
N TYR A 341 -1.83 25.12 -9.27
CA TYR A 341 -1.48 26.16 -10.23
C TYR A 341 -0.91 27.41 -9.52
N PRO A 342 0.12 28.09 -10.09
CA PRO A 342 0.81 27.81 -11.35
C PRO A 342 1.85 26.67 -11.26
N ASN A 343 2.18 26.24 -10.04
CA ASN A 343 3.12 25.16 -9.79
C ASN A 343 2.50 24.21 -8.77
N PHE A 344 2.73 22.91 -8.95
CA PHE A 344 2.35 21.93 -7.95
C PHE A 344 3.12 22.18 -6.65
N GLY A 345 2.44 22.10 -5.52
CA GLY A 345 3.04 22.33 -4.22
C GLY A 345 2.27 21.70 -3.08
N PHE A 346 2.89 21.73 -1.92
CA PHE A 346 2.45 21.09 -0.70
C PHE A 346 2.32 22.13 0.40
N LEU A 347 1.20 22.12 1.10
CA LEU A 347 0.98 22.92 2.31
C LEU A 347 1.01 21.99 3.52
N PHE A 348 2.11 22.08 4.25
CA PHE A 348 2.31 21.38 5.50
C PHE A 348 1.72 22.18 6.66
N PHE A 349 1.16 21.48 7.64
CA PHE A 349 0.66 22.06 8.86
C PHE A 349 1.52 21.59 10.04
N ILE A 350 1.99 22.54 10.85
CA ILE A 350 2.84 22.28 12.00
C ILE A 350 2.20 22.96 13.22
N GLU A 351 1.95 22.18 14.25
CA GLU A 351 1.47 22.68 15.54
C GLU A 351 2.68 23.18 16.36
N GLY A 352 2.83 24.49 16.52
CA GLY A 352 3.80 25.10 17.45
C GLY A 352 3.27 25.11 18.89
N GLU A 353 3.95 25.78 19.82
CA GLU A 353 3.45 25.90 21.21
C GLU A 353 2.29 26.90 21.28
N GLU A 354 2.53 28.14 20.84
CA GLU A 354 1.57 29.25 20.86
C GLU A 354 0.88 29.47 19.50
N ASN A 355 1.53 29.06 18.42
CA ASN A 355 1.10 29.33 17.05
C ASN A 355 0.88 28.05 16.24
N ASN A 356 0.01 28.16 15.25
CA ASN A 356 -0.14 27.22 14.15
C ASN A 356 0.66 27.72 12.96
N HIS A 357 1.45 26.84 12.33
CA HIS A 357 2.28 27.19 11.19
C HIS A 357 1.87 26.44 9.93
N PHE A 358 1.74 27.19 8.84
CA PHE A 358 1.40 26.69 7.51
C PHE A 358 2.61 26.90 6.61
N VAL A 359 3.26 25.80 6.25
CA VAL A 359 4.50 25.80 5.47
C VAL A 359 4.20 25.36 4.06
N TRP A 360 4.28 26.29 3.11
CA TRP A 360 4.07 26.03 1.70
C TRP A 360 5.40 25.84 0.97
N GLU A 361 5.55 24.66 0.38
CA GLU A 361 6.73 24.22 -0.34
C GLU A 361 6.31 23.70 -1.72
N LEU A 362 6.77 24.34 -2.77
CA LEU A 362 6.46 23.95 -4.14
C LEU A 362 7.33 22.76 -4.56
N LEU A 363 6.82 21.93 -5.47
CA LEU A 363 7.64 20.93 -6.11
C LEU A 363 8.74 21.64 -6.93
N ASN A 364 10.01 21.33 -6.66
CA ASN A 364 11.16 21.95 -7.30
C ASN A 364 11.31 23.46 -7.04
N SER A 365 11.01 23.92 -5.81
CA SER A 365 11.05 25.34 -5.40
C SER A 365 12.47 25.91 -5.20
N HIS A 366 12.52 27.24 -5.08
CA HIS A 366 13.67 28.04 -4.65
C HIS A 366 13.49 28.69 -3.26
N ALA A 367 12.30 28.57 -2.65
CA ALA A 367 12.02 29.13 -1.34
C ALA A 367 10.86 28.38 -0.68
N THR A 368 10.88 28.43 0.65
CA THR A 368 9.79 27.97 1.52
C THR A 368 9.03 29.17 2.04
N TYR A 369 7.70 29.11 1.99
CA TYR A 369 6.82 30.16 2.49
C TYR A 369 6.16 29.69 3.77
N ILE A 370 6.12 30.55 4.80
CA ILE A 370 5.60 30.18 6.11
C ILE A 370 4.64 31.26 6.55
N TRP A 371 3.44 30.84 6.93
CA TRP A 371 2.47 31.66 7.63
C TRP A 371 2.27 31.12 9.04
N SER A 372 2.24 31.99 10.04
CA SER A 372 2.01 31.64 11.43
C SER A 372 0.83 32.44 11.97
N MET A 373 -0.08 31.76 12.67
CA MET A 373 -1.26 32.36 13.30
C MET A 373 -1.36 31.89 14.73
N GLY A 374 -1.81 32.76 15.63
CA GLY A 374 -2.07 32.39 17.02
C GLY A 374 -3.09 31.26 17.12
N LYS A 375 -2.93 30.37 18.09
CA LYS A 375 -3.89 29.27 18.33
C LYS A 375 -5.24 29.72 18.88
N SER A 376 -5.44 31.00 19.19
CA SER A 376 -6.63 31.50 19.87
C SER A 376 -7.92 31.23 19.06
N GLU A 377 -8.84 30.45 19.66
CA GLU A 377 -10.27 30.15 19.41
C GLU A 377 -10.81 29.99 17.97
N GLN A 378 -10.04 30.25 16.92
CA GLN A 378 -10.49 30.09 15.54
C GLN A 378 -10.35 28.63 15.10
N ASP A 379 -11.43 28.11 14.53
CA ASP A 379 -11.46 26.81 13.87
C ASP A 379 -10.30 26.71 12.87
N ILE A 380 -9.57 25.59 12.90
CA ILE A 380 -8.49 25.28 11.97
C ILE A 380 -8.94 25.37 10.51
N GLU A 381 -10.21 25.06 10.22
CA GLU A 381 -10.77 25.23 8.88
C GLU A 381 -10.84 26.70 8.45
N LEU A 382 -11.05 27.63 9.39
CA LEU A 382 -10.98 29.07 9.10
C LEU A 382 -9.55 29.51 8.80
N GLN A 383 -8.57 28.97 9.53
CA GLN A 383 -7.15 29.19 9.26
C GLN A 383 -6.76 28.67 7.87
N TYR A 384 -7.20 27.47 7.48
CA TYR A 384 -6.98 26.97 6.11
C TYR A 384 -7.62 27.85 5.04
N LYS A 385 -8.84 28.34 5.24
CA LYS A 385 -9.48 29.30 4.31
C LYS A 385 -8.66 30.58 4.17
N ARG A 386 -8.13 31.09 5.28
CA ARG A 386 -7.27 32.27 5.31
C ARG A 386 -6.00 32.07 4.49
N ILE A 387 -5.29 30.95 4.72
CA ILE A 387 -4.11 30.58 3.92
C ILE A 387 -4.46 30.37 2.45
N GLY A 388 -5.60 29.75 2.16
CA GLY A 388 -6.11 29.59 0.80
C GLY A 388 -6.28 30.93 0.08
N ALA A 389 -6.78 31.96 0.77
CA ALA A 389 -6.88 33.31 0.23
C ALA A 389 -5.51 33.96 -0.02
N SER A 390 -4.55 33.80 0.89
CA SER A 390 -3.16 34.27 0.68
C SER A 390 -2.50 33.60 -0.53
N ILE A 391 -2.72 32.30 -0.72
CA ILE A 391 -2.21 31.56 -1.89
C ILE A 391 -2.88 32.04 -3.18
N ASN A 392 -4.19 32.30 -3.17
CA ASN A 392 -4.89 32.90 -4.31
C ASN A 392 -4.34 34.29 -4.64
N SER A 393 -4.10 35.14 -3.63
CA SER A 393 -3.47 36.45 -3.84
C SER A 393 -2.08 36.33 -4.49
N ILE A 394 -1.28 35.34 -4.08
CA ILE A 394 0.01 35.04 -4.70
C ILE A 394 -0.16 34.55 -6.14
N ARG A 395 -1.17 33.73 -6.42
CA ARG A 395 -1.46 33.23 -7.77
C ARG A 395 -1.83 34.37 -8.71
N ASP A 396 -2.62 35.33 -8.24
CA ASP A 396 -3.18 36.41 -9.06
C ASP A 396 -2.18 37.56 -9.26
N SER A 397 -1.38 37.89 -8.24
CA SER A 397 -0.45 39.03 -8.25
C SER A 397 1.03 38.65 -8.35
N GLY A 398 1.38 37.40 -8.08
CA GLY A 398 2.74 36.89 -8.06
C GLY A 398 3.45 37.07 -6.70
N ARG A 399 4.42 36.18 -6.45
CA ARG A 399 5.10 36.03 -5.16
C ARG A 399 5.82 37.31 -4.70
N GLU A 400 6.51 38.01 -5.61
CA GLU A 400 7.26 39.23 -5.28
C GLU A 400 6.36 40.43 -5.00
N GLN A 401 5.16 40.47 -5.59
CA GLN A 401 4.19 41.51 -5.29
C GLN A 401 3.58 41.27 -3.90
N TYR A 402 3.18 40.03 -3.61
CA TYR A 402 2.70 39.65 -2.27
C TYR A 402 3.72 39.97 -1.16
N LYS A 403 4.99 39.58 -1.34
CA LYS A 403 6.07 39.89 -0.38
C LYS A 403 6.21 41.40 -0.13
N ARG A 404 6.09 42.23 -1.18
CA ARG A 404 6.16 43.69 -1.06
C ARG A 404 4.94 44.25 -0.33
N ALA A 405 3.75 43.81 -0.70
CA ALA A 405 2.50 44.24 -0.09
C ALA A 405 2.47 43.94 1.42
N TYR A 406 2.89 42.73 1.83
CA TYR A 406 2.96 42.35 3.24
C TYR A 406 3.91 43.26 4.05
N ARG A 407 5.11 43.57 3.52
CA ARG A 407 6.08 44.45 4.20
C ARG A 407 5.63 45.91 4.30
N GLN A 408 4.87 46.39 3.32
CA GLN A 408 4.49 47.81 3.24
C GLN A 408 3.21 48.14 4.00
N ASN A 409 2.24 47.23 3.98
CA ASN A 409 0.88 47.54 4.39
C ASN A 409 0.43 46.80 5.67
N HIS A 410 1.28 45.95 6.28
CA HIS A 410 0.88 45.06 7.38
C HIS A 410 -0.47 44.40 7.09
N ILE A 411 -0.60 43.85 5.89
CA ILE A 411 -1.80 43.10 5.51
C ILE A 411 -1.84 41.91 6.45
N ASP A 412 -2.89 41.84 7.29
CA ASP A 412 -3.19 40.75 8.21
C ASP A 412 -2.38 40.80 9.53
N ASP A 413 -2.80 41.68 10.47
CA ASP A 413 -2.22 41.80 11.83
C ASP A 413 -2.23 40.47 12.62
N ASP A 414 -3.13 39.56 12.25
CA ASP A 414 -3.31 38.23 12.83
C ASP A 414 -2.41 37.14 12.19
N LEU A 415 -1.64 37.50 11.15
CA LEU A 415 -0.90 36.57 10.31
C LEU A 415 0.57 36.98 10.15
N VAL A 416 1.48 36.18 10.70
CA VAL A 416 2.92 36.39 10.53
C VAL A 416 3.43 35.64 9.31
N PHE A 417 3.89 36.35 8.29
CA PHE A 417 4.45 35.76 7.06
C PHE A 417 5.98 35.85 7.01
N SER A 418 6.62 34.75 6.64
CA SER A 418 8.07 34.67 6.46
C SER A 418 8.46 33.78 5.27
N VAL A 419 9.69 33.96 4.78
CA VAL A 419 10.23 33.26 3.61
C VAL A 419 11.64 32.77 3.92
N ILE A 420 11.94 31.54 3.54
CA ILE A 420 13.28 30.95 3.64
C ILE A 420 13.77 30.59 2.25
N ASP A 421 14.75 31.36 1.75
CA ASP A 421 15.37 31.08 0.45
C ASP A 421 16.28 29.85 0.48
N HIS A 422 16.25 29.10 -0.62
CA HIS A 422 17.01 27.87 -0.80
C HIS A 422 18.40 28.14 -1.39
N ASN A 423 19.31 28.57 -0.52
CA ASN A 423 20.69 28.83 -0.90
C ASN A 423 21.53 27.55 -0.93
N SER A 424 22.43 27.45 -1.91
CA SER A 424 23.46 26.39 -1.99
C SER A 424 22.92 24.94 -2.00
N ILE A 425 21.68 24.69 -2.43
CA ILE A 425 21.10 23.33 -2.47
C ILE A 425 21.93 22.34 -3.31
N THR A 426 22.58 22.82 -4.37
CA THR A 426 23.39 22.00 -5.28
C THR A 426 24.89 22.08 -4.99
N SER A 427 25.30 22.70 -3.88
CA SER A 427 26.71 22.83 -3.54
C SER A 427 27.23 21.57 -2.85
N GLU A 428 28.26 20.96 -3.40
CA GLU A 428 28.97 19.84 -2.76
C GLU A 428 29.79 20.27 -1.53
N LEU A 429 30.02 21.59 -1.38
CA LEU A 429 30.86 22.17 -0.32
C LEU A 429 30.05 22.68 0.88
N VAL A 430 28.80 23.08 0.66
CA VAL A 430 27.93 23.66 1.71
C VAL A 430 26.58 22.97 1.67
N ASP A 431 26.23 22.23 2.72
CA ASP A 431 24.90 21.62 2.82
C ASP A 431 23.84 22.70 3.12
N GLY A 432 23.29 23.28 2.05
CA GLY A 432 22.25 24.30 2.12
C GLY A 432 21.00 23.85 2.89
N PHE A 433 20.75 22.53 2.94
CA PHE A 433 19.64 21.97 3.71
C PHE A 433 19.80 22.18 5.22
N VAL A 434 21.01 22.08 5.78
CA VAL A 434 21.24 22.28 7.23
C VAL A 434 20.89 23.71 7.63
N LYS A 435 21.34 24.69 6.83
CA LYS A 435 21.02 26.11 7.05
C LYS A 435 19.52 26.38 6.94
N TRP A 436 18.89 25.80 5.93
CA TRP A 436 17.43 25.89 5.75
C TRP A 436 16.68 25.29 6.95
N LYS A 437 17.09 24.10 7.41
CA LYS A 437 16.46 23.38 8.54
C LYS A 437 16.58 24.18 9.83
N HIS A 438 17.74 24.77 10.09
CA HIS A 438 17.93 25.63 11.25
C HIS A 438 16.99 26.84 11.21
N ARG A 439 16.97 27.57 10.08
CA ARG A 439 16.06 28.71 9.88
C ARG A 439 14.59 28.33 9.99
N LEU A 440 14.20 27.16 9.49
CA LEU A 440 12.83 26.69 9.62
C LEU A 440 12.46 26.53 11.09
N ASN A 441 13.30 25.83 11.86
CA ASN A 441 13.04 25.60 13.28
C ASN A 441 12.97 26.91 14.08
N GLU A 442 13.84 27.88 13.81
CA GLU A 442 13.77 29.22 14.41
C GLU A 442 12.44 29.97 14.14
N ARG A 443 11.73 29.65 13.05
CA ARG A 443 10.49 30.33 12.64
C ARG A 443 9.22 29.65 13.15
N ILE A 444 9.32 28.38 13.52
CA ILE A 444 8.20 27.53 13.96
C ILE A 444 8.29 27.14 15.44
N THR A 445 9.24 27.73 16.15
CA THR A 445 9.28 27.75 17.62
C THR A 445 8.47 28.97 18.05
#